data_AF-A0A1Z5ST78-F1
#
_entry.id   AF-A0A1Z5ST78-F1
#
_cell.length_a   1.000
_cell.length_b   1.000
_cell.length_c   1.000
_cell.angle_alpha   90.00
_cell.angle_beta   90.00
_cell.angle_gamma   90.00
#
_symmetry.space_group_name_H-M   'P 1'
#
loop_
_entity.id
_entity.type
_entity.pdbx_description
1 polymer ?
#
loop_
_entity_poly.entity_id
_entity_poly.type
_entity_poly.pdbx_seq_one_letter_code
_entity_poly.pdbx_strand_id
1 'polypeptide(L)'
;MGNSNSSNKISAQDKAILDMKVQRDKLHQYQKRIRVITDRETEIARECLRKENKSGALLALRRKKYQESLLQKTDQQLAQLETLTSDVEFAQVQKDVVFGLQQGTSVLKEIHKEMGGLDKVEMIMGESAEARAYQEEINDMLGGKMSNQDEDDVEDELEAMEREANALQNHVYEPIDFSAITTLNEAEPQSGAKIVQKTWMERMDQEPELNSDADEQLLMHIPFTGQIRLHSILLRTSTTSHAPMTLKLYLNREDLDFSTATSLPPTQTLELAQSNEIQEIGVKRALFNTVRSLDLFFEDNWGSGEEDVTKVSYLGFKGEWMKLSREPVNFIYEAAANPGDHKMASGVGEKLGSDVGGAGGRDGV
;
A
#
# COMPACT_ATOMS: atom_id res chain seq x y z
N MET A 1 46.49 16.69 -59.52
CA MET A 1 46.06 15.79 -58.42
C MET A 1 46.13 16.57 -57.12
N GLY A 2 45.01 17.17 -56.70
CA GLY A 2 44.90 17.89 -55.43
C GLY A 2 44.18 17.01 -54.42
N ASN A 3 44.94 16.28 -53.59
CA ASN A 3 44.38 15.51 -52.48
C ASN A 3 44.30 16.42 -51.25
N SER A 4 43.29 17.29 -51.20
CA SER A 4 42.94 18.00 -49.98
C SER A 4 42.09 17.07 -49.12
N ASN A 5 42.76 16.31 -48.25
CA ASN A 5 42.11 15.51 -47.22
C ASN A 5 41.34 16.47 -46.31
N SER A 6 40.02 16.60 -46.50
CA SER A 6 39.14 17.36 -45.64
C SER A 6 39.04 16.63 -44.30
N SER A 7 39.96 16.92 -43.38
CA SER A 7 39.78 16.50 -41.99
C SER A 7 38.48 17.10 -41.50
N ASN A 8 37.45 16.30 -41.21
CA ASN A 8 36.26 16.73 -40.49
C ASN A 8 36.71 17.28 -39.13
N LYS A 9 36.95 18.59 -39.05
CA LYS A 9 37.35 19.25 -37.80
C LYS A 9 36.08 19.42 -36.98
N ILE A 10 35.97 18.65 -35.91
CA ILE A 10 34.94 18.78 -34.87
C ILE A 10 34.89 20.25 -34.46
N SER A 11 33.76 20.91 -34.73
CA SER A 11 33.54 22.31 -34.40
C SER A 11 33.39 22.46 -32.88
N ALA A 12 33.66 23.66 -32.34
CA ALA A 12 33.28 23.99 -30.97
C ALA A 12 31.77 23.82 -30.74
N GLN A 13 30.99 23.90 -31.82
CA GLN A 13 29.55 23.66 -31.87
C GLN A 13 29.19 22.19 -31.64
N ASP A 14 29.87 21.27 -32.33
CA ASP A 14 29.64 19.83 -32.19
C ASP A 14 29.93 19.38 -30.74
N LYS A 15 30.91 20.02 -30.09
CA LYS A 15 31.21 19.79 -28.66
C LYS A 15 30.09 20.29 -27.75
N ALA A 16 29.56 21.50 -27.98
CA ALA A 16 28.47 22.04 -27.18
C ALA A 16 27.17 21.23 -27.32
N ILE A 17 26.82 20.81 -28.55
CA ILE A 17 25.67 19.94 -28.80
C ILE A 17 25.86 18.57 -28.14
N LEU A 18 27.07 18.00 -28.22
CA LEU A 18 27.39 16.76 -27.54
C LEU A 18 27.24 16.89 -26.02
N ASP A 19 27.78 17.96 -25.43
CA ASP A 19 27.69 18.20 -23.98
C ASP A 19 26.22 18.34 -23.52
N MET A 20 25.39 19.06 -24.28
CA MET A 20 23.95 19.15 -24.01
C MET A 20 23.27 17.78 -24.08
N LYS A 21 23.54 17.00 -25.15
CA LYS A 21 22.96 15.65 -25.29
C LYS A 21 23.39 14.71 -24.16
N VAL A 22 24.66 14.77 -23.74
CA VAL A 22 25.17 14.01 -22.60
C VAL A 22 24.46 14.40 -21.31
N GLN A 23 24.25 15.70 -21.06
CA GLN A 23 23.52 16.15 -19.87
C GLN A 23 22.05 15.77 -19.90
N ARG A 24 21.39 15.85 -21.05
CA ARG A 24 20.02 15.34 -21.23
C ARG A 24 19.92 13.85 -20.89
N ASP A 25 20.84 13.03 -21.40
CA ASP A 25 20.83 11.60 -21.14
C ASP A 25 21.05 11.29 -19.65
N LYS A 26 21.89 12.07 -18.95
CA LYS A 26 22.05 12.00 -17.49
C LYS A 26 20.78 12.38 -16.74
N LEU A 27 20.09 13.45 -17.16
CA LEU A 27 18.81 13.87 -16.56
C LEU A 27 17.73 12.79 -16.74
N HIS A 28 17.66 12.14 -17.90
CA HIS A 28 16.75 11.00 -18.08
C HIS A 28 17.08 9.81 -17.18
N GLN A 29 18.37 9.49 -17.00
CA GLN A 29 18.78 8.44 -16.06
C GLN A 29 18.40 8.80 -14.63
N TYR A 30 18.59 10.07 -14.25
CA TYR A 30 18.19 10.59 -12.94
C TYR A 30 16.69 10.48 -12.70
N GLN A 31 15.87 10.89 -13.68
CA GLN A 31 14.41 10.78 -13.65
C GLN A 31 13.95 9.33 -13.40
N LYS A 32 14.55 8.36 -14.10
CA LYS A 32 14.26 6.93 -13.91
C LYS A 32 14.65 6.44 -12.51
N ARG A 33 15.80 6.87 -11.99
CA ARG A 33 16.28 6.48 -10.65
C ARG A 33 15.38 7.04 -9.55
N ILE A 34 14.99 8.31 -9.62
CA ILE A 34 14.07 8.92 -8.64
C ILE A 34 12.74 8.18 -8.62
N ARG A 35 12.17 7.82 -9.77
CA ARG A 35 10.90 7.06 -9.83
C ARG A 35 10.98 5.74 -9.06
N VAL A 36 12.07 4.99 -9.22
CA VAL A 36 12.27 3.74 -8.45
C VAL A 36 12.35 4.01 -6.95
N ILE A 37 12.97 5.11 -6.54
CA ILE A 37 13.05 5.50 -5.12
C ILE A 37 11.67 5.90 -4.60
N THR A 38 10.90 6.70 -5.33
CA THR A 38 9.55 7.10 -4.92
C THR A 38 8.63 5.89 -4.79
N ASP A 39 8.71 4.93 -5.71
CA ASP A 39 7.96 3.68 -5.63
C ASP A 39 8.33 2.91 -4.35
N ARG A 40 9.63 2.80 -4.04
CA ARG A 40 10.10 2.16 -2.81
C ARG A 40 9.65 2.88 -1.54
N GLU A 41 9.62 4.21 -1.51
CA GLU A 41 9.11 4.98 -0.35
C GLU A 41 7.60 4.78 -0.18
N THR A 42 6.82 4.61 -1.26
CA THR A 42 5.38 4.25 -1.14
C THR A 42 5.19 2.86 -0.54
N GLU A 43 6.05 1.89 -0.89
CA GLU A 43 6.01 0.55 -0.30
C GLU A 43 6.35 0.60 1.20
N ILE A 44 7.40 1.36 1.58
CA ILE A 44 7.77 1.55 2.99
C ILE A 44 6.62 2.23 3.76
N ALA A 45 5.96 3.23 3.18
CA ALA A 45 4.80 3.87 3.80
C ALA A 45 3.67 2.85 4.06
N ARG A 46 3.35 2.00 3.07
CA ARG A 46 2.36 0.91 3.23
C ARG A 46 2.77 -0.10 4.30
N GLU A 47 4.05 -0.47 4.37
CA GLU A 47 4.54 -1.37 5.42
C GLU A 47 4.46 -0.76 6.82
N CYS A 48 4.74 0.54 6.95
CA CYS A 48 4.59 1.28 8.20
C CYS A 48 3.13 1.36 8.65
N LEU A 49 2.20 1.56 7.71
CA LEU A 49 0.76 1.52 7.97
C LEU A 49 0.30 0.14 8.46
N ARG A 50 0.80 -0.96 7.86
CA ARG A 50 0.51 -2.33 8.34
C ARG A 50 1.02 -2.60 9.76
N LYS A 51 2.09 -1.91 10.18
CA LYS A 51 2.66 -2.00 11.54
C LYS A 51 2.07 -0.96 12.50
N GLU A 52 1.00 -0.25 12.11
CA GLU A 52 0.35 0.82 12.87
C GLU A 52 1.30 1.98 13.26
N ASN A 53 2.41 2.15 12.54
CA ASN A 53 3.37 3.23 12.80
C ASN A 53 3.10 4.44 11.88
N LYS A 54 2.16 5.30 12.32
CA LYS A 54 1.81 6.56 11.65
C LYS A 54 3.02 7.47 11.40
N SER A 55 3.88 7.62 12.41
CA SER A 55 5.03 8.53 12.35
C SER A 55 6.06 8.10 11.29
N GLY A 56 6.26 6.78 11.13
CA GLY A 56 7.13 6.22 10.12
C GLY A 56 6.56 6.37 8.70
N ALA A 57 5.25 6.16 8.54
CA ALA A 57 4.57 6.34 7.25
C ALA A 57 4.63 7.80 6.79
N LEU A 58 4.37 8.73 7.70
CA LEU A 58 4.44 10.17 7.41
C LEU A 58 5.87 10.61 7.02
N LEU A 59 6.91 10.09 7.67
CA LEU A 59 8.29 10.36 7.28
C LEU A 59 8.61 9.84 5.87
N ALA A 60 8.15 8.63 5.52
CA ALA A 60 8.35 8.05 4.19
C ALA A 60 7.64 8.88 3.10
N LEU A 61 6.40 9.31 3.36
CA LEU A 61 5.65 10.17 2.45
C LEU A 61 6.28 11.57 2.30
N ARG A 62 6.83 12.15 3.38
CA ARG A 62 7.60 13.41 3.30
C ARG A 62 8.83 13.28 2.40
N ARG A 63 9.57 12.17 2.52
CA ARG A 63 10.72 11.88 1.65
C ARG A 63 10.29 11.74 0.19
N LYS A 64 9.20 11.00 -0.06
CA LYS A 64 8.58 10.86 -1.38
C LYS A 64 8.24 12.22 -1.98
N LYS A 65 7.50 13.07 -1.25
CA LYS A 65 7.11 14.41 -1.72
C LYS A 65 8.31 15.30 -2.06
N TYR A 66 9.35 15.25 -1.24
CA TYR A 66 10.59 15.97 -1.53
C TYR A 66 11.27 15.47 -2.82
N GLN A 67 11.33 14.16 -3.03
CA GLN A 67 11.89 13.56 -4.24
C GLN A 67 11.05 13.90 -5.49
N GLU A 68 9.71 13.96 -5.37
CA GLU A 68 8.81 14.43 -6.43
C GLU A 68 9.06 15.91 -6.77
N SER A 69 9.31 16.77 -5.78
CA SER A 69 9.68 18.17 -6.02
C SER A 69 11.01 18.30 -6.78
N LEU A 70 11.98 17.41 -6.51
CA LEU A 70 13.24 17.35 -7.25
C LEU A 70 13.02 16.82 -8.68
N LEU A 71 12.12 15.84 -8.85
CA LEU A 71 11.73 15.33 -10.16
C LEU A 71 11.11 16.44 -11.02
N GLN A 72 10.20 17.23 -10.44
CA GLN A 72 9.56 18.34 -11.14
C GLN A 72 10.57 19.40 -11.61
N LYS A 73 11.57 19.74 -10.79
CA LYS A 73 12.66 20.64 -11.19
C LYS A 73 13.50 20.06 -12.32
N THR A 74 13.80 18.76 -12.24
CA THR A 74 14.55 18.04 -13.28
C THR A 74 13.80 18.04 -14.61
N ASP A 75 12.48 17.83 -14.59
CA ASP A 75 11.64 17.86 -15.80
C ASP A 75 11.61 19.25 -16.43
N GLN A 76 11.57 20.32 -15.61
CA GLN A 76 11.68 21.70 -16.11
C GLN A 76 13.03 21.98 -16.76
N GLN A 77 14.13 21.55 -16.15
CA GLN A 77 15.47 21.69 -16.71
C GLN A 77 15.65 20.89 -18.00
N LEU A 78 15.08 19.68 -18.08
CA LEU A 78 15.11 18.85 -19.28
C LEU A 78 14.39 19.55 -20.43
N ALA A 79 13.19 20.10 -20.19
CA ALA A 79 12.44 20.85 -21.19
C ALA A 79 13.22 22.10 -21.69
N GLN A 80 13.91 22.81 -20.79
CA GLN A 80 14.78 23.92 -21.17
C GLN A 80 15.95 23.46 -22.06
N LEU A 81 16.57 22.33 -21.73
CA LEU A 81 17.71 21.77 -22.46
C LEU A 81 17.28 21.27 -23.85
N GLU A 82 16.11 20.63 -23.97
CA GLU A 82 15.53 20.23 -25.25
C GLU A 82 15.23 21.44 -26.14
N THR A 83 14.63 22.49 -25.57
CA THR A 83 14.38 23.76 -26.29
C THR A 83 15.69 24.36 -26.83
N LEU A 84 16.71 24.47 -25.98
CA LEU A 84 18.02 25.01 -26.36
C LEU A 84 18.74 24.15 -27.40
N THR A 85 18.62 22.83 -27.31
CA THR A 85 19.21 21.92 -28.31
C THR A 85 18.55 22.15 -29.67
N SER A 86 17.22 22.26 -29.71
CA SER A 86 16.47 22.58 -30.93
C SER A 86 16.85 23.94 -31.49
N ASP A 87 16.96 24.97 -30.65
CA ASP A 87 17.33 26.33 -31.07
C ASP A 87 18.75 26.38 -31.66
N VAL A 88 19.70 25.66 -31.07
CA VAL A 88 21.08 25.57 -31.58
C VAL A 88 21.14 24.78 -32.89
N GLU A 89 20.41 23.66 -33.00
CA GLU A 89 20.30 22.88 -34.24
C GLU A 89 19.65 23.70 -35.37
N PHE A 90 18.67 24.55 -35.06
CA PHE A 90 18.04 25.46 -36.02
C PHE A 90 18.95 26.65 -36.40
N ALA A 91 19.64 27.26 -35.43
CA ALA A 91 20.59 28.35 -35.69
C ALA A 91 21.77 27.91 -36.58
N GLN A 92 22.13 26.62 -36.55
CA GLN A 92 23.10 26.01 -37.47
C GLN A 92 22.70 26.17 -38.95
N VAL A 93 21.39 26.25 -39.23
CA VAL A 93 20.83 26.50 -40.56
C VAL A 93 20.92 27.99 -40.94
N GLN A 94 20.82 28.91 -39.96
CA GLN A 94 20.72 30.36 -40.19
C GLN A 94 22.03 31.16 -40.07
N LYS A 95 23.19 30.51 -39.89
CA LYS A 95 24.53 31.13 -39.72
C LYS A 95 24.75 31.97 -38.45
N ASP A 96 23.72 32.37 -37.71
CA ASP A 96 23.83 33.14 -36.45
C ASP A 96 23.92 32.25 -35.19
N VAL A 97 25.04 31.52 -35.07
CA VAL A 97 25.21 30.44 -34.06
C VAL A 97 25.70 30.93 -32.69
N VAL A 98 26.26 32.15 -32.62
CA VAL A 98 26.96 32.65 -31.42
C VAL A 98 26.01 32.91 -30.25
N PHE A 99 24.80 33.38 -30.53
CA PHE A 99 23.81 33.69 -29.49
C PHE A 99 23.27 32.43 -28.80
N GLY A 100 22.89 31.40 -29.57
CA GLY A 100 22.41 30.12 -29.01
C GLY A 100 23.47 29.38 -28.19
N LEU A 101 24.75 29.45 -28.60
CA LEU A 101 25.86 28.86 -27.85
C LEU A 101 26.09 29.53 -26.48
N GLN A 102 26.01 30.86 -26.42
CA GLN A 102 26.20 31.59 -25.17
C GLN A 102 25.08 31.29 -24.17
N GLN A 103 23.83 31.20 -24.66
CA GLN A 103 22.68 30.83 -23.84
C GLN A 103 22.75 29.38 -23.37
N GLY A 104 23.08 28.43 -24.26
CA GLY A 104 23.25 27.01 -23.91
C GLY A 104 24.35 26.79 -22.86
N THR A 105 25.47 27.52 -22.95
CA THR A 105 26.56 27.43 -21.96
C THR A 105 26.15 27.97 -20.59
N SER A 106 25.28 28.99 -20.54
CA SER A 106 24.77 29.53 -19.27
C SER A 106 23.85 28.54 -18.57
N VAL A 107 22.89 27.97 -19.31
CA VAL A 107 21.95 26.98 -18.77
C VAL A 107 22.68 25.70 -18.36
N LEU A 108 23.67 25.24 -19.13
CA LEU A 108 24.52 24.12 -18.71
C LEU A 108 25.25 24.39 -17.39
N LYS A 109 25.72 25.62 -17.14
CA LYS A 109 26.37 25.96 -15.85
C LYS A 109 25.38 25.96 -14.69
N GLU A 110 24.16 26.44 -14.91
CA GLU A 110 23.10 26.40 -13.89
C GLU A 110 22.70 24.96 -13.58
N ILE A 111 22.47 24.16 -14.63
CA ILE A 111 22.24 22.72 -14.51
C ILE A 111 23.40 22.09 -13.76
N HIS A 112 24.66 22.29 -14.13
CA HIS A 112 25.79 21.70 -13.39
C HIS A 112 25.85 22.10 -11.90
N LYS A 113 25.43 23.31 -11.55
CA LYS A 113 25.40 23.79 -10.16
C LYS A 113 24.29 23.12 -9.36
N GLU A 114 23.11 22.96 -9.96
CA GLU A 114 21.96 22.29 -9.33
C GLU A 114 22.11 20.76 -9.35
N MET A 115 22.77 20.23 -10.38
CA MET A 115 23.05 18.82 -10.63
C MET A 115 24.34 18.33 -9.97
N GLY A 116 25.03 19.15 -9.18
CA GLY A 116 26.10 18.67 -8.28
C GLY A 116 25.62 17.58 -7.29
N GLY A 117 24.32 17.27 -7.26
CA GLY A 117 23.71 16.15 -6.57
C GLY A 117 23.50 14.86 -7.38
N LEU A 118 23.81 14.80 -8.69
CA LEU A 118 23.65 13.57 -9.50
C LEU A 118 24.55 12.43 -8.98
N ASP A 119 25.79 12.76 -8.60
CA ASP A 119 26.72 11.83 -7.95
C ASP A 119 26.19 11.38 -6.58
N LYS A 120 25.47 12.26 -5.86
CA LYS A 120 24.84 11.93 -4.57
C LYS A 120 23.67 10.96 -4.74
N VAL A 121 22.95 10.97 -5.86
CA VAL A 121 21.82 10.05 -6.09
C VAL A 121 22.30 8.67 -6.50
N GLU A 122 23.45 8.56 -7.18
CA GLU A 122 24.11 7.28 -7.40
C GLU A 122 24.57 6.65 -6.07
N MET A 123 25.00 7.46 -5.09
CA MET A 123 25.28 7.01 -3.73
C MET A 123 24.03 6.48 -3.00
N ILE A 124 22.83 7.05 -3.22
CA ILE A 124 21.58 6.57 -2.58
C ILE A 124 21.22 5.14 -3.00
N MET A 125 21.65 4.71 -4.19
CA MET A 125 21.42 3.34 -4.66
C MET A 125 22.45 2.33 -4.12
N GLY A 126 23.54 2.80 -3.51
CA GLY A 126 24.54 1.93 -2.88
C GLY A 126 24.12 1.51 -1.47
N GLU A 127 24.53 0.31 -1.04
CA GLU A 127 24.38 -0.14 0.37
C GLU A 127 25.44 0.46 1.32
N SER A 128 26.15 1.49 0.85
CA SER A 128 27.29 2.11 1.50
C SER A 128 26.89 2.98 2.69
N ALA A 129 27.83 3.19 3.61
CA ALA A 129 27.65 4.12 4.75
C ALA A 129 27.29 5.55 4.30
N GLU A 130 27.75 5.95 3.12
CA GLU A 130 27.46 7.25 2.50
C GLU A 130 25.98 7.42 2.13
N ALA A 131 25.29 6.34 1.72
CA ALA A 131 23.85 6.37 1.42
C ALA A 131 23.02 6.67 2.69
N ARG A 132 23.41 6.06 3.82
CA ARG A 132 22.78 6.30 5.12
C ARG A 132 23.01 7.72 5.62
N ALA A 133 24.23 8.23 5.49
CA ALA A 133 24.55 9.61 5.86
C ALA A 133 23.72 10.63 5.06
N TYR A 134 23.52 10.39 3.76
CA TYR A 134 22.68 11.25 2.94
C TYR A 134 21.19 11.15 3.28
N GLN A 135 20.70 9.95 3.63
CA GLN A 135 19.33 9.78 4.15
C GLN A 135 19.11 10.52 5.48
N GLU A 136 20.12 10.55 6.36
CA GLU A 136 20.09 11.34 7.60
C GLU A 136 20.14 12.84 7.31
N GLU A 137 20.97 13.27 6.35
CA GLU A 137 21.02 14.66 5.88
C GLU A 137 19.66 15.10 5.31
N ILE A 138 19.01 14.25 4.50
CA ILE A 138 17.66 14.52 3.99
C ILE A 138 16.66 14.64 5.15
N ASN A 139 16.70 13.73 6.13
CA ASN A 139 15.80 13.79 7.27
C ASN A 139 15.94 15.10 8.05
N ASP A 140 17.17 15.57 8.27
CA ASP A 140 17.43 16.84 8.95
C ASP A 140 16.96 18.04 8.10
N MET A 141 17.16 17.99 6.78
CA MET A 141 16.67 19.02 5.87
C MET A 141 15.14 19.08 5.78
N LEU A 142 14.46 17.93 5.86
CA LEU A 142 13.00 17.83 5.83
C LEU A 142 12.36 18.48 7.07
N GLY A 143 13.06 18.49 8.21
CA GLY A 143 12.56 19.06 9.46
C GLY A 143 12.35 20.58 9.45
N GLY A 144 12.77 21.31 8.41
CA GLY A 144 12.64 22.77 8.36
C GLY A 144 12.50 23.42 6.98
N LYS A 145 12.29 22.66 5.90
CA LYS A 145 12.22 23.20 4.52
C LYS A 145 11.02 22.76 3.69
N MET A 146 10.11 21.93 4.20
CA MET A 146 8.85 21.68 3.50
C MET A 146 7.98 22.94 3.54
N SER A 147 7.32 23.24 2.45
CA SER A 147 6.27 24.25 2.47
C SER A 147 5.05 23.69 3.21
N ASN A 148 4.24 24.55 3.83
CA ASN A 148 3.00 24.11 4.47
C ASN A 148 2.09 23.36 3.47
N GLN A 149 2.10 23.76 2.20
CA GLN A 149 1.34 23.08 1.15
C GLN A 149 1.86 21.66 0.87
N ASP A 150 3.18 21.44 0.92
CA ASP A 150 3.73 20.09 0.79
C ASP A 150 3.39 19.23 2.02
N GLU A 151 3.29 19.83 3.21
CA GLU A 151 2.87 19.12 4.42
C GLU A 151 1.41 18.71 4.36
N ASP A 152 0.53 19.61 3.95
CA ASP A 152 -0.90 19.34 3.75
C ASP A 152 -1.10 18.22 2.71
N ASP A 153 -0.42 18.28 1.55
CA ASP A 153 -0.50 17.24 0.51
C ASP A 153 -0.06 15.86 1.04
N VAL A 154 0.94 15.82 1.92
CA VAL A 154 1.43 14.57 2.54
C VAL A 154 0.43 14.02 3.55
N GLU A 155 -0.21 14.89 4.33
CA GLU A 155 -1.26 14.49 5.27
C GLU A 155 -2.47 13.93 4.52
N ASP A 156 -2.92 14.58 3.44
CA ASP A 156 -4.00 14.09 2.58
C ASP A 156 -3.68 12.72 1.96
N GLU A 157 -2.44 12.52 1.47
CA GLU A 157 -2.00 11.23 0.94
C GLU A 157 -1.99 10.14 2.02
N LEU A 158 -1.54 10.48 3.24
CA LEU A 158 -1.56 9.55 4.37
C LEU A 158 -3.00 9.16 4.73
N GLU A 159 -3.92 10.12 4.80
CA GLU A 159 -5.34 9.84 5.09
C GLU A 159 -5.97 8.93 4.03
N ALA A 160 -5.64 9.14 2.75
CA ALA A 160 -6.10 8.28 1.68
C ALA A 160 -5.57 6.84 1.83
N MET A 161 -4.26 6.69 2.07
CA MET A 161 -3.66 5.37 2.30
C MET A 161 -4.20 4.69 3.56
N GLU A 162 -4.49 5.43 4.62
CA GLU A 162 -5.10 4.91 5.83
C GLU A 162 -6.53 4.46 5.61
N ARG A 163 -7.30 5.21 4.82
CA ARG A 163 -8.66 4.81 4.44
C ARG A 163 -8.65 3.52 3.64
N GLU A 164 -7.72 3.37 2.70
CA GLU A 164 -7.53 2.16 1.92
C GLU A 164 -7.04 0.98 2.79
N ALA A 165 -6.06 1.21 3.66
CA ALA A 165 -5.53 0.19 4.56
C ALA A 165 -6.57 -0.27 5.58
N ASN A 166 -7.29 0.65 6.23
CA ASN A 166 -8.37 0.34 7.16
C ASN A 166 -9.56 -0.34 6.48
N ALA A 167 -9.84 0.02 5.22
CA ALA A 167 -10.82 -0.70 4.43
C ALA A 167 -10.40 -2.17 4.34
N LEU A 168 -9.16 -2.44 3.90
CA LEU A 168 -8.60 -3.79 3.71
C LEU A 168 -8.40 -4.61 5.00
N GLN A 169 -7.94 -4.00 6.10
CA GLN A 169 -7.53 -4.68 7.34
C GLN A 169 -8.67 -5.46 8.02
N ASN A 170 -9.91 -5.05 7.79
CA ASN A 170 -11.08 -5.68 8.41
C ASN A 170 -11.86 -6.60 7.45
N HIS A 171 -11.38 -6.86 6.23
CA HIS A 171 -12.10 -7.79 5.34
C HIS A 171 -11.97 -9.22 5.79
N VAL A 172 -13.12 -9.87 5.96
CA VAL A 172 -13.24 -11.30 6.18
C VAL A 172 -13.31 -11.97 4.81
N TYR A 173 -12.19 -11.97 4.09
CA TYR A 173 -12.09 -12.62 2.77
C TYR A 173 -11.38 -13.97 2.86
N GLU A 174 -10.21 -14.00 3.52
CA GLU A 174 -9.40 -15.22 3.67
C GLU A 174 -10.09 -16.41 4.35
N PRO A 175 -10.92 -16.24 5.41
CA PRO A 175 -11.53 -17.39 6.06
C PRO A 175 -12.79 -17.90 5.35
N ILE A 176 -13.26 -17.30 4.25
CA ILE A 176 -14.44 -17.79 3.52
C ILE A 176 -14.07 -19.09 2.78
N ASP A 177 -14.88 -20.15 2.96
CA ASP A 177 -14.78 -21.33 2.11
C ASP A 177 -15.63 -21.14 0.85
N PHE A 178 -15.06 -20.49 -0.16
CA PHE A 178 -15.75 -20.19 -1.42
C PHE A 178 -16.26 -21.44 -2.15
N SER A 179 -15.64 -22.60 -1.92
CA SER A 179 -16.00 -23.84 -2.59
C SER A 179 -17.26 -24.49 -2.02
N ALA A 180 -17.57 -24.18 -0.76
CA ALA A 180 -18.72 -24.69 -0.03
C ALA A 180 -19.89 -23.69 0.02
N ILE A 181 -19.78 -22.53 -0.64
CA ILE A 181 -20.91 -21.59 -0.79
C ILE A 181 -21.99 -22.26 -1.64
N THR A 182 -23.22 -22.27 -1.13
CA THR A 182 -24.39 -22.72 -1.87
C THR A 182 -25.41 -21.59 -1.99
N THR A 183 -25.97 -21.41 -3.18
CA THR A 183 -27.02 -20.42 -3.44
C THR A 183 -28.25 -21.12 -3.99
N LEU A 184 -29.40 -20.93 -3.36
CA LEU A 184 -30.69 -21.38 -3.87
C LEU A 184 -31.34 -20.28 -4.71
N ASN A 185 -32.04 -20.69 -5.77
CA ASN A 185 -32.69 -19.83 -6.76
C ASN A 185 -31.72 -18.92 -7.55
N GLU A 186 -30.47 -19.34 -7.80
CA GLU A 186 -29.57 -18.63 -8.73
C GLU A 186 -29.82 -19.05 -10.19
N ALA A 187 -29.91 -18.10 -11.10
CA ALA A 187 -30.10 -18.34 -12.54
C ALA A 187 -28.87 -18.98 -13.20
N GLU A 188 -27.68 -18.55 -12.78
CA GLU A 188 -26.42 -19.14 -13.21
C GLU A 188 -25.77 -19.92 -12.06
N PRO A 189 -25.36 -21.19 -12.28
CA PRO A 189 -24.67 -21.97 -11.28
C PRO A 189 -23.42 -21.28 -10.74
N GLN A 190 -23.26 -21.31 -9.42
CA GLN A 190 -22.17 -20.69 -8.67
C GLN A 190 -22.05 -19.17 -8.81
N SER A 191 -23.04 -18.47 -9.37
CA SER A 191 -23.01 -17.01 -9.47
C SER A 191 -22.94 -16.34 -8.10
N GLY A 192 -23.62 -16.90 -7.09
CA GLY A 192 -23.50 -16.41 -5.71
C GLY A 192 -22.10 -16.57 -5.11
N ALA A 193 -21.42 -17.69 -5.39
CA ALA A 193 -20.02 -17.87 -4.97
C ALA A 193 -19.07 -16.90 -5.70
N LYS A 194 -19.31 -16.66 -7.00
CA LYS A 194 -18.52 -15.76 -7.84
C LYS A 194 -18.58 -14.30 -7.36
N ILE A 195 -19.74 -13.79 -6.94
CA ILE A 195 -19.86 -12.41 -6.42
C ILE A 195 -19.15 -12.24 -5.08
N VAL A 196 -19.01 -13.32 -4.29
CA VAL A 196 -18.29 -13.32 -3.00
C VAL A 196 -16.77 -13.47 -3.22
N GLN A 197 -16.35 -14.14 -4.29
CA GLN A 197 -14.96 -14.27 -4.72
C GLN A 197 -14.38 -12.98 -5.33
N LYS A 198 -15.19 -11.95 -5.58
CA LYS A 198 -14.66 -10.64 -5.97
C LYS A 198 -13.81 -10.10 -4.83
N THR A 199 -12.57 -9.74 -5.15
CA THR A 199 -11.71 -9.07 -4.18
C THR A 199 -12.18 -7.65 -3.91
N TRP A 200 -11.63 -7.00 -2.88
CA TRP A 200 -11.90 -5.58 -2.64
C TRP A 200 -11.59 -4.72 -3.87
N MET A 201 -10.58 -5.07 -4.68
CA MET A 201 -10.22 -4.31 -5.88
C MET A 201 -11.28 -4.43 -6.99
N GLU A 202 -11.91 -5.59 -7.10
CA GLU A 202 -12.91 -5.93 -8.14
C GLU A 202 -14.35 -5.61 -7.70
N ARG A 203 -14.54 -5.05 -6.49
CA ARG A 203 -15.87 -4.74 -5.94
C ARG A 203 -16.73 -3.82 -6.83
N MET A 204 -16.06 -3.04 -7.69
CA MET A 204 -16.70 -2.11 -8.62
C MET A 204 -16.99 -2.71 -10.00
N ASP A 205 -16.59 -3.96 -10.25
CA ASP A 205 -16.85 -4.63 -11.52
C ASP A 205 -18.32 -5.08 -11.59
N GLN A 206 -18.94 -4.90 -12.76
CA GLN A 206 -20.35 -5.27 -12.98
C GLN A 206 -20.53 -6.79 -13.04
N GLU A 207 -19.58 -7.51 -13.65
CA GLU A 207 -19.60 -8.97 -13.74
C GLU A 207 -18.52 -9.57 -12.82
N PRO A 208 -18.72 -10.78 -12.29
CA PRO A 208 -19.96 -11.58 -12.29
C PRO A 208 -21.10 -10.92 -11.48
N GLU A 209 -22.36 -11.22 -11.83
CA GLU A 209 -23.57 -10.76 -11.14
C GLU A 209 -24.43 -11.98 -10.77
N LEU A 210 -24.98 -11.99 -9.54
CA LEU A 210 -25.96 -12.98 -9.10
C LEU A 210 -27.35 -12.49 -9.49
N ASN A 211 -28.08 -13.32 -10.22
CA ASN A 211 -29.47 -13.09 -10.62
C ASN A 211 -30.33 -14.23 -10.07
N SER A 212 -31.54 -13.93 -9.60
CA SER A 212 -32.50 -14.97 -9.27
C SER A 212 -33.15 -15.61 -10.51
N ASP A 213 -33.56 -16.87 -10.42
CA ASP A 213 -34.08 -17.65 -11.57
C ASP A 213 -35.60 -17.61 -11.69
N ALA A 214 -36.32 -17.91 -10.60
CA ALA A 214 -37.76 -18.11 -10.62
C ALA A 214 -38.56 -16.93 -10.05
N ASP A 215 -38.14 -16.41 -8.91
CA ASP A 215 -38.74 -15.29 -8.19
C ASP A 215 -37.67 -14.42 -7.52
N GLU A 216 -38.08 -13.38 -6.81
CA GLU A 216 -37.20 -12.39 -6.18
C GLU A 216 -36.40 -12.92 -4.98
N GLN A 217 -36.66 -14.15 -4.52
CA GLN A 217 -36.06 -14.69 -3.32
C GLN A 217 -34.70 -15.34 -3.60
N LEU A 218 -33.68 -14.99 -2.84
CA LEU A 218 -32.37 -15.65 -2.92
C LEU A 218 -31.94 -16.12 -1.54
N LEU A 219 -31.41 -17.34 -1.46
CA LEU A 219 -30.86 -17.86 -0.21
C LEU A 219 -29.39 -18.28 -0.43
N MET A 220 -28.46 -17.60 0.22
CA MET A 220 -27.04 -17.89 0.15
C MET A 220 -26.54 -18.43 1.49
N HIS A 221 -25.87 -19.58 1.47
CA HIS A 221 -25.15 -20.13 2.61
C HIS A 221 -23.65 -19.85 2.46
N ILE A 222 -23.06 -19.19 3.45
CA ILE A 222 -21.65 -18.80 3.43
C ILE A 222 -20.92 -19.43 4.62
N PRO A 223 -20.17 -20.51 4.38
CA PRO A 223 -19.34 -21.14 5.39
C PRO A 223 -18.00 -20.43 5.55
N PHE A 224 -17.52 -20.39 6.80
CA PHE A 224 -16.19 -19.89 7.16
C PHE A 224 -15.33 -21.04 7.71
N THR A 225 -14.07 -21.08 7.29
CA THR A 225 -13.04 -22.03 7.75
C THR A 225 -12.62 -21.84 9.21
N GLY A 226 -13.11 -20.79 9.87
CA GLY A 226 -12.87 -20.48 11.27
C GLY A 226 -13.98 -19.61 11.85
N GLN A 227 -13.93 -19.39 13.16
CA GLN A 227 -14.89 -18.53 13.83
C GLN A 227 -14.53 -17.05 13.61
N ILE A 228 -15.49 -16.27 13.12
CA ILE A 228 -15.35 -14.83 12.88
C ILE A 228 -16.25 -14.02 13.82
N ARG A 229 -15.84 -12.78 14.10
CA ARG A 229 -16.69 -11.72 14.68
C ARG A 229 -17.09 -10.78 13.57
N LEU A 230 -18.33 -10.91 13.09
CA LEU A 230 -18.82 -10.08 11.99
C LEU A 230 -19.18 -8.67 12.50
N HIS A 231 -18.71 -7.65 11.80
CA HIS A 231 -18.98 -6.24 12.08
C HIS A 231 -19.97 -5.64 11.09
N SER A 232 -19.78 -5.90 9.80
CA SER A 232 -20.64 -5.38 8.73
C SER A 232 -20.63 -6.28 7.51
N ILE A 233 -21.70 -6.20 6.72
CA ILE A 233 -21.84 -6.81 5.40
C ILE A 233 -21.68 -5.70 4.37
N LEU A 234 -20.90 -5.97 3.33
CA LEU A 234 -20.69 -5.08 2.21
C LEU A 234 -21.48 -5.61 1.03
N LEU A 235 -22.46 -4.84 0.57
CA LEU A 235 -23.32 -5.23 -0.54
C LEU A 235 -23.23 -4.19 -1.64
N ARG A 236 -23.11 -4.64 -2.88
CA ARG A 236 -23.37 -3.80 -4.05
C ARG A 236 -24.46 -4.41 -4.89
N THR A 237 -25.36 -3.55 -5.31
CA THR A 237 -26.55 -3.88 -6.08
C THR A 237 -26.61 -2.92 -7.28
N SER A 238 -27.81 -2.51 -7.67
CA SER A 238 -28.06 -1.52 -8.72
C SER A 238 -28.99 -0.41 -8.19
N THR A 239 -29.18 0.63 -8.99
CA THR A 239 -30.26 1.62 -8.79
C THR A 239 -31.58 1.17 -9.45
N THR A 240 -31.68 -0.07 -9.91
CA THR A 240 -32.88 -0.59 -10.58
C THR A 240 -33.83 -1.24 -9.57
N SER A 241 -35.06 -1.50 -9.97
CA SER A 241 -36.07 -2.23 -9.18
C SER A 241 -35.61 -3.64 -8.76
N HIS A 242 -34.69 -4.24 -9.52
CA HIS A 242 -34.07 -5.53 -9.18
C HIS A 242 -33.19 -5.52 -7.92
N ALA A 243 -32.87 -4.36 -7.34
CA ALA A 243 -32.07 -4.31 -6.13
C ALA A 243 -32.86 -4.94 -4.96
N PRO A 244 -32.26 -5.82 -4.14
CA PRO A 244 -32.92 -6.37 -2.97
C PRO A 244 -33.27 -5.27 -1.96
N MET A 245 -34.38 -5.47 -1.24
CA MET A 245 -34.88 -4.52 -0.23
C MET A 245 -34.71 -5.07 1.18
N THR A 246 -35.08 -6.33 1.43
CA THR A 246 -35.01 -6.94 2.75
C THR A 246 -34.01 -8.10 2.78
N LEU A 247 -33.04 -8.02 3.69
CA LEU A 247 -32.06 -9.08 3.94
C LEU A 247 -32.21 -9.63 5.37
N LYS A 248 -32.50 -10.92 5.48
CA LYS A 248 -32.60 -11.67 6.74
C LYS A 248 -31.36 -12.53 6.94
N LEU A 249 -30.79 -12.46 8.15
CA LEU A 249 -29.56 -13.17 8.51
C LEU A 249 -29.82 -14.31 9.50
N TYR A 250 -29.26 -15.48 9.22
CA TYR A 250 -29.27 -16.63 10.11
C TYR A 250 -27.85 -17.13 10.38
N LEU A 251 -27.57 -17.53 11.62
CA LEU A 251 -26.23 -17.91 12.06
C LEU A 251 -26.11 -19.41 12.29
N ASN A 252 -25.01 -19.99 11.80
CA ASN A 252 -24.54 -21.33 12.15
C ASN A 252 -25.58 -22.42 11.85
N ARG A 253 -26.29 -22.29 10.73
CA ARG A 253 -27.22 -23.29 10.21
C ARG A 253 -26.72 -23.83 8.87
N GLU A 254 -27.17 -25.04 8.55
CA GLU A 254 -26.91 -25.73 7.27
C GLU A 254 -28.21 -26.27 6.66
N ASP A 255 -29.33 -26.20 7.40
CA ASP A 255 -30.63 -26.80 7.09
C ASP A 255 -31.66 -25.77 6.62
N LEU A 256 -31.23 -24.57 6.24
CA LEU A 256 -32.12 -23.48 5.92
C LEU A 256 -32.65 -23.60 4.48
N ASP A 257 -33.98 -23.62 4.34
CA ASP A 257 -34.69 -23.51 3.08
C ASP A 257 -35.64 -22.30 3.09
N PHE A 258 -36.28 -21.98 1.96
CA PHE A 258 -37.19 -20.84 1.86
C PHE A 258 -38.35 -20.91 2.88
N SER A 259 -38.94 -22.10 3.07
CA SER A 259 -40.08 -22.27 3.99
C SER A 259 -39.69 -22.00 5.46
N THR A 260 -38.50 -22.44 5.83
CA THR A 260 -37.92 -22.26 7.17
C THR A 260 -37.46 -20.82 7.34
N ALA A 261 -36.85 -20.21 6.32
CA ALA A 261 -36.39 -18.83 6.34
C ALA A 261 -37.54 -17.80 6.43
N THR A 262 -38.74 -18.13 5.94
CA THR A 262 -39.91 -17.26 6.12
C THR A 262 -40.54 -17.38 7.50
N SER A 263 -40.53 -18.58 8.10
CA SER A 263 -41.25 -18.87 9.34
C SER A 263 -40.41 -18.68 10.61
N LEU A 264 -39.10 -18.90 10.53
CA LEU A 264 -38.17 -18.76 11.65
C LEU A 264 -37.82 -17.28 11.86
N PRO A 265 -37.74 -16.79 13.11
CA PRO A 265 -37.24 -15.44 13.36
C PRO A 265 -35.75 -15.33 12.99
N PRO A 266 -35.35 -14.36 12.15
CA PRO A 266 -33.96 -14.14 11.81
C PRO A 266 -33.17 -13.62 13.01
N THR A 267 -31.85 -13.84 12.99
CA THR A 267 -30.95 -13.26 13.99
C THR A 267 -30.96 -11.73 13.89
N GLN A 268 -31.00 -11.22 12.65
CA GLN A 268 -31.18 -9.81 12.36
C GLN A 268 -31.81 -9.65 10.97
N THR A 269 -32.76 -8.73 10.85
CA THR A 269 -33.29 -8.23 9.57
C THR A 269 -32.62 -6.89 9.26
N LEU A 270 -32.26 -6.70 8.00
CA LEU A 270 -31.61 -5.51 7.46
C LEU A 270 -32.44 -4.96 6.30
N GLU A 271 -32.65 -3.65 6.29
CA GLU A 271 -33.24 -2.93 5.16
C GLU A 271 -32.11 -2.39 4.28
N LEU A 272 -32.21 -2.63 2.98
CA LEU A 272 -31.20 -2.31 1.97
C LEU A 272 -31.67 -1.13 1.12
N ALA A 273 -30.75 -0.20 0.83
CA ALA A 273 -31.06 0.93 -0.03
C ALA A 273 -30.93 0.54 -1.51
N GLN A 274 -31.73 1.18 -2.37
CA GLN A 274 -31.57 1.08 -3.82
C GLN A 274 -30.38 1.94 -4.28
N SER A 275 -29.19 1.34 -4.39
CA SER A 275 -27.95 2.05 -4.71
C SER A 275 -26.99 1.21 -5.56
N ASN A 276 -26.18 1.88 -6.38
CA ASN A 276 -25.06 1.29 -7.12
C ASN A 276 -23.72 1.43 -6.36
N GLU A 277 -23.70 2.18 -5.27
CA GLU A 277 -22.53 2.29 -4.39
C GLU A 277 -22.42 1.09 -3.45
N ILE A 278 -21.22 0.83 -2.93
CA ILE A 278 -20.99 -0.20 -1.90
C ILE A 278 -21.69 0.24 -0.61
N GLN A 279 -22.67 -0.55 -0.17
CA GLN A 279 -23.39 -0.36 1.08
C GLN A 279 -22.69 -1.14 2.19
N GLU A 280 -22.22 -0.44 3.21
CA GLU A 280 -21.72 -1.07 4.44
C GLU A 280 -22.83 -1.12 5.49
N ILE A 281 -23.46 -2.30 5.63
CA ILE A 281 -24.55 -2.51 6.57
C ILE A 281 -24.01 -3.16 7.84
N GLY A 282 -24.07 -2.41 8.95
CA GLY A 282 -23.62 -2.87 10.25
C GLY A 282 -24.53 -3.95 10.85
N VAL A 283 -23.92 -4.98 11.45
CA VAL A 283 -24.65 -5.97 12.24
C VAL A 283 -24.56 -5.65 13.74
N LYS A 284 -25.51 -6.17 14.54
CA LYS A 284 -25.49 -6.06 16.00
C LYS A 284 -24.38 -6.98 16.53
N ARG A 285 -23.16 -6.47 16.62
CA ARG A 285 -21.93 -7.23 16.96
C ARG A 285 -22.11 -8.24 18.10
N ALA A 286 -22.88 -7.91 19.15
CA ALA A 286 -23.21 -8.81 20.25
C ALA A 286 -23.78 -10.18 19.81
N LEU A 287 -24.58 -10.21 18.74
CA LEU A 287 -25.19 -11.42 18.18
C LEU A 287 -24.25 -12.17 17.22
N PHE A 288 -23.25 -11.49 16.66
CA PHE A 288 -22.41 -12.00 15.58
C PHE A 288 -20.93 -12.21 15.99
N ASN A 289 -20.68 -12.55 17.26
CA ASN A 289 -19.32 -12.78 17.78
C ASN A 289 -18.74 -14.17 17.44
N THR A 290 -19.60 -15.13 17.08
CA THR A 290 -19.24 -16.56 16.93
C THR A 290 -19.78 -17.15 15.63
N VAL A 291 -19.58 -16.43 14.51
CA VAL A 291 -20.08 -16.85 13.20
C VAL A 291 -19.13 -17.89 12.61
N ARG A 292 -19.67 -19.04 12.21
CA ARG A 292 -19.01 -20.15 11.50
C ARG A 292 -19.65 -20.42 10.15
N SER A 293 -20.96 -20.19 10.04
CA SER A 293 -21.66 -20.02 8.78
C SER A 293 -22.67 -18.87 8.91
N LEU A 294 -22.96 -18.23 7.79
CA LEU A 294 -23.94 -17.16 7.68
C LEU A 294 -24.86 -17.47 6.50
N ASP A 295 -26.16 -17.57 6.76
CA ASP A 295 -27.16 -17.61 5.70
C ASP A 295 -27.74 -16.22 5.47
N LEU A 296 -27.79 -15.82 4.20
CA LEU A 296 -28.35 -14.56 3.72
C LEU A 296 -29.61 -14.88 2.92
N PHE A 297 -30.76 -14.50 3.46
CA PHE A 297 -32.04 -14.63 2.78
C PHE A 297 -32.50 -13.24 2.29
N PHE A 298 -32.42 -13.03 0.98
CA PHE A 298 -33.02 -11.89 0.32
C PHE A 298 -34.49 -12.21 0.07
N GLU A 299 -35.39 -11.50 0.75
CA GLU A 299 -36.82 -11.83 0.78
C GLU A 299 -37.60 -11.15 -0.36
N ASP A 300 -37.23 -9.93 -0.70
CA ASP A 300 -37.91 -9.08 -1.67
C ASP A 300 -36.94 -8.09 -2.34
N ASN A 301 -37.42 -7.42 -3.38
CA ASN A 301 -36.71 -6.37 -4.10
C ASN A 301 -37.51 -5.07 -4.22
N TRP A 302 -36.87 -4.03 -4.75
CA TRP A 302 -37.48 -2.71 -4.95
C TRP A 302 -38.52 -2.64 -6.10
N GLY A 303 -38.80 -3.76 -6.78
CA GLY A 303 -39.79 -3.88 -7.84
C GLY A 303 -41.23 -3.98 -7.35
N SER A 304 -41.47 -4.11 -6.04
CA SER A 304 -42.83 -4.16 -5.47
C SER A 304 -43.73 -5.25 -6.11
N GLY A 305 -43.14 -6.38 -6.52
CA GLY A 305 -43.82 -7.49 -7.19
C GLY A 305 -44.09 -7.29 -8.70
N GLU A 306 -43.58 -6.21 -9.30
CA GLU A 306 -43.55 -6.05 -10.77
C GLU A 306 -42.27 -6.64 -11.40
N GLU A 307 -41.22 -6.83 -10.60
CA GLU A 307 -39.96 -7.42 -11.02
C GLU A 307 -39.66 -8.68 -10.19
N ASP A 308 -39.67 -9.82 -10.86
CA ASP A 308 -39.46 -11.11 -10.20
C ASP A 308 -37.97 -11.48 -10.11
N VAL A 309 -37.05 -10.60 -10.56
CA VAL A 309 -35.61 -10.89 -10.57
C VAL A 309 -34.88 -9.97 -9.61
N THR A 310 -34.17 -10.57 -8.66
CA THR A 310 -33.27 -9.88 -7.74
C THR A 310 -31.83 -9.98 -8.23
N LYS A 311 -31.10 -8.86 -8.18
CA LYS A 311 -29.73 -8.75 -8.69
C LYS A 311 -28.74 -8.23 -7.65
N VAL A 312 -27.63 -8.94 -7.50
CA VAL A 312 -26.54 -8.59 -6.58
C VAL A 312 -25.21 -8.69 -7.30
N SER A 313 -24.43 -7.61 -7.31
CA SER A 313 -23.16 -7.54 -8.04
C SER A 313 -21.94 -7.80 -7.17
N TYR A 314 -22.00 -7.54 -5.86
CA TYR A 314 -20.89 -7.81 -4.95
C TYR A 314 -21.39 -8.11 -3.54
N LEU A 315 -20.77 -9.09 -2.89
CA LEU A 315 -21.00 -9.42 -1.49
C LEU A 315 -19.67 -9.63 -0.77
N GLY A 316 -19.43 -8.87 0.29
CA GLY A 316 -18.25 -9.00 1.13
C GLY A 316 -18.57 -8.85 2.60
N PHE A 317 -17.60 -9.17 3.45
CA PHE A 317 -17.77 -9.15 4.90
C PHE A 317 -16.64 -8.38 5.55
N LYS A 318 -16.98 -7.61 6.59
CA LYS A 318 -16.02 -6.95 7.47
C LYS A 318 -16.17 -7.46 8.89
N GLY A 319 -15.05 -7.68 9.57
CA GLY A 319 -15.02 -8.31 10.87
C GLY A 319 -13.61 -8.71 11.29
N GLU A 320 -13.53 -9.31 12.47
CA GLU A 320 -12.29 -9.89 12.99
C GLU A 320 -12.33 -11.40 12.84
N TRP A 321 -11.23 -12.00 12.43
CA TRP A 321 -11.04 -13.43 12.50
C TRP A 321 -9.62 -13.71 12.95
N MET A 322 -9.43 -14.79 13.72
CA MET A 322 -8.10 -15.24 14.07
C MET A 322 -7.74 -16.43 13.22
N LYS A 323 -6.70 -16.27 12.40
CA LYS A 323 -6.04 -17.41 11.75
C LYS A 323 -5.47 -18.29 12.84
N LEU A 324 -6.00 -19.50 12.99
CA LEU A 324 -5.39 -20.49 13.86
C LEU A 324 -4.02 -20.82 13.23
N SER A 325 -2.94 -20.25 13.78
CA SER A 325 -1.60 -20.49 13.25
C SER A 325 -1.29 -21.99 13.41
N ARG A 326 -1.14 -22.67 12.27
CA ARG A 326 -0.54 -24.00 12.18
C ARG A 326 0.99 -23.93 12.07
N GLU A 327 1.59 -22.83 12.52
CA GLU A 327 3.02 -22.89 12.83
C GLU A 327 3.14 -23.73 14.11
N PRO A 328 3.89 -24.84 14.11
CA PRO A 328 4.28 -25.42 15.38
C PRO A 328 4.95 -24.29 16.14
N VAL A 329 4.36 -23.89 17.27
CA VAL A 329 5.04 -23.06 18.24
C VAL A 329 6.35 -23.78 18.47
N ASN A 330 7.42 -23.25 17.91
CA ASN A 330 8.75 -23.73 18.17
C ASN A 330 8.94 -23.36 19.64
N PHE A 331 8.59 -24.28 20.53
CA PHE A 331 8.94 -24.21 21.93
C PHE A 331 10.46 -24.29 21.94
N ILE A 332 11.11 -23.14 21.73
CA ILE A 332 12.43 -22.92 22.25
C ILE A 332 12.20 -22.98 23.75
N TYR A 333 12.37 -24.18 24.32
CA TYR A 333 12.69 -24.27 25.73
C TYR A 333 13.89 -23.35 25.91
N GLU A 334 13.68 -22.22 26.56
CA GLU A 334 14.74 -21.43 27.15
C GLU A 334 15.46 -22.34 28.14
N ALA A 335 16.41 -23.14 27.65
CA ALA A 335 17.51 -23.62 28.45
C ALA A 335 18.47 -22.44 28.65
N ALA A 336 17.98 -21.36 29.27
CA ALA A 336 18.87 -20.50 30.02
C ALA A 336 19.25 -21.31 31.25
N ALA A 337 20.48 -21.83 31.27
CA ALA A 337 21.05 -22.36 32.50
C ALA A 337 20.97 -21.25 33.55
N ASN A 338 20.10 -21.41 34.54
CA ASN A 338 19.99 -20.46 35.63
C ASN A 338 21.32 -20.51 36.40
N PRO A 339 22.10 -19.41 36.51
CA PRO A 339 23.44 -19.44 37.12
C PRO A 339 23.44 -19.88 38.60
N GLY A 340 22.26 -19.99 39.23
CA GLY A 340 22.08 -20.50 40.59
C GLY A 340 22.00 -22.02 40.74
N ASP A 341 21.88 -22.81 39.66
CA ASP A 341 21.70 -24.28 39.73
C ASP A 341 23.02 -25.08 39.73
N HIS A 342 24.17 -24.41 39.66
CA HIS A 342 25.46 -25.05 39.88
C HIS A 342 25.89 -24.93 41.34
N LYS A 343 25.84 -26.03 42.10
CA LYS A 343 26.55 -26.11 43.38
C LYS A 343 28.04 -25.90 43.13
N MET A 344 28.58 -24.78 43.62
CA MET A 344 30.02 -24.49 43.65
C MET A 344 30.75 -25.71 44.21
N ALA A 345 31.65 -26.28 43.41
CA ALA A 345 32.50 -27.39 43.83
C ALA A 345 33.26 -26.97 45.10
N SER A 346 33.16 -27.80 46.13
CA SER A 346 33.85 -27.58 47.39
C SER A 346 35.36 -27.67 47.16
N GLY A 347 36.06 -26.60 47.49
CA GLY A 347 37.52 -26.54 47.53
C GLY A 347 38.16 -26.17 46.21
N VAL A 348 38.37 -24.87 45.98
CA VAL A 348 39.70 -24.21 45.85
C VAL A 348 39.43 -22.70 45.73
N GLY A 349 39.37 -22.06 46.89
CA GLY A 349 39.55 -20.63 47.11
C GLY A 349 40.15 -20.57 48.51
N GLU A 350 41.22 -19.87 48.82
CA GLU A 350 41.78 -18.67 48.23
C GLU A 350 43.04 -18.40 49.08
N LYS A 351 44.08 -17.81 48.49
CA LYS A 351 44.86 -16.69 49.06
C LYS A 351 46.28 -16.70 48.51
N LEU A 352 46.53 -15.78 47.59
CA LEU A 352 47.79 -15.05 47.46
C LEU A 352 47.44 -13.67 46.90
N GLY A 353 46.89 -12.83 47.78
CA GLY A 353 46.80 -11.39 47.55
C GLY A 353 48.12 -10.77 48.00
N SER A 354 48.91 -10.30 47.04
CA SER A 354 49.94 -9.30 47.28
C SER A 354 49.34 -7.96 46.88
N ASP A 355 48.96 -7.14 47.86
CA ASP A 355 48.87 -5.71 47.62
C ASP A 355 49.62 -4.95 48.69
N VAL A 356 50.44 -4.03 48.18
CA VAL A 356 51.49 -3.31 48.84
C VAL A 356 50.98 -1.90 49.13
N GLY A 357 51.11 -1.49 50.39
CA GLY A 357 51.38 -0.09 50.74
C GLY A 357 50.20 0.72 51.29
N GLY A 358 50.39 1.26 52.49
CA GLY A 358 49.57 2.36 53.00
C GLY A 358 49.57 2.49 54.52
N ALA A 359 50.53 3.23 55.08
CA ALA A 359 50.77 3.37 56.51
C ALA A 359 49.78 4.28 57.27
N GLY A 360 49.68 4.01 58.59
CA GLY A 360 49.35 4.98 59.65
C GLY A 360 47.91 4.87 60.17
N GLY A 361 47.60 4.70 61.45
CA GLY A 361 48.39 4.72 62.69
C GLY A 361 47.48 5.17 63.84
N ARG A 362 47.67 4.56 65.03
CA ARG A 362 47.31 5.03 66.39
C ARG A 362 45.84 4.91 66.81
N ASP A 363 45.57 3.97 67.72
CA ASP A 363 45.42 4.14 69.20
C ASP A 363 44.05 4.76 69.53
N GLY A 364 43.07 4.02 70.04
CA GLY A 364 42.93 3.57 71.44
C GLY A 364 41.60 4.18 71.92
N VAL A 365 40.60 3.43 72.39
CA VAL A 365 40.49 2.70 73.68
C VAL A 365 39.43 1.63 73.53
#